data_AF-A0A1Q6ZBM4-F1
#
_entry.id   AF-A0A1Q6ZBM4-F1
#
_cell.length_a   1.000
_cell.length_b   1.000
_cell.length_c   1.000
_cell.angle_alpha   90.00
_cell.angle_beta   90.00
_cell.angle_gamma   90.00
#
_symmetry.space_group_name_H-M   'P 1'
#
loop_
_entity.id
_entity.type
_entity.pdbx_description
1 polymer ?
#
loop_
_entity_poly.entity_id
_entity_poly.type
_entity_poly.pdbx_seq_one_letter_code
_entity_poly.pdbx_strand_id
1 'polypeptide(L)'
;MSGTYRAPEVPSERITGEFVRDELLRCFESANREFLTLLRQPVADEALKAQVKQFVEGVFQNCGVNYVHPTKTGILTAIAQCKSNAESMMGPQGASIIHHHYAEMMKLVDRLPPDAARASPDMIRL
;
A
#
# COMPACT_ATOMS: atom_id res chain seq x y z
N MET A 1 14.44 8.14 8.45
CA MET A 1 13.47 7.93 9.55
C MET A 1 13.38 6.43 9.79
N SER A 2 13.70 5.96 11.00
CA SER A 2 13.85 4.53 11.34
C SER A 2 12.73 4.05 12.27
N GLY A 3 11.49 4.10 11.81
CA GLY A 3 10.33 3.63 12.57
C GLY A 3 9.48 2.67 11.75
N THR A 4 8.84 1.71 12.44
CA THR A 4 7.78 0.88 11.88
C THR A 4 6.64 1.75 11.39
N TYR A 5 6.15 1.49 10.17
CA TYR A 5 5.06 2.24 9.57
C TYR A 5 3.81 2.24 10.46
N ARG A 6 3.15 3.39 10.48
CA ARG A 6 1.82 3.59 11.03
C ARG A 6 1.06 4.48 10.08
N ALA A 7 -0.24 4.21 9.94
CA ALA A 7 -1.09 5.09 9.14
C ALA A 7 -1.04 6.52 9.69
N PRO A 8 -0.78 7.53 8.85
CA PRO A 8 -0.79 8.91 9.29
C PRO A 8 -2.19 9.36 9.72
N GLU A 9 -2.24 10.14 10.79
CA GLU A 9 -3.47 10.81 11.23
C GLU A 9 -3.74 12.03 10.34
N VAL A 10 -4.49 11.81 9.27
CA VAL A 10 -4.96 12.87 8.35
C VAL A 10 -6.49 12.94 8.32
N PRO A 11 -7.09 14.11 8.06
CA PRO A 11 -8.53 14.25 7.82
C PRO A 11 -9.01 13.40 6.62
N SER A 12 -10.27 12.94 6.65
CA SER A 12 -10.80 11.99 5.65
C SER A 12 -10.87 12.58 4.25
N GLU A 13 -11.12 13.89 4.13
CA GLU A 13 -11.13 14.63 2.88
C GLU A 13 -9.78 14.66 2.16
N ARG A 14 -8.68 14.36 2.87
CA ARG A 14 -7.33 14.24 2.29
C ARG A 14 -6.99 12.81 1.87
N ILE A 15 -7.83 11.83 2.19
CA ILE A 15 -7.61 10.42 1.84
C ILE A 15 -8.18 10.15 0.45
N THR A 16 -7.32 10.24 -0.56
CA THR A 16 -7.63 9.86 -1.95
C THR A 16 -6.98 8.52 -2.30
N GLY A 17 -7.37 7.93 -3.43
CA GLY A 17 -6.73 6.71 -3.91
C GLY A 17 -5.23 6.88 -4.16
N GLU A 18 -4.83 8.03 -4.69
CA GLU A 18 -3.42 8.40 -4.92
C GLU A 18 -2.66 8.50 -3.60
N PHE A 19 -3.26 9.14 -2.59
CA PHE A 19 -2.68 9.22 -1.25
C PHE A 19 -2.48 7.81 -0.65
N VAL A 20 -3.49 6.95 -0.72
CA VAL A 20 -3.40 5.59 -0.18
C VAL A 20 -2.39 4.72 -0.93
N ARG A 21 -2.24 4.88 -2.25
CA ARG A 21 -1.17 4.23 -3.03
C ARG A 21 0.21 4.68 -2.57
N ASP A 22 0.41 5.97 -2.33
CA ASP A 22 1.70 6.49 -1.90
C ASP A 22 2.04 6.00 -0.48
N GLU A 23 1.05 5.91 0.41
CA GLU A 23 1.20 5.30 1.73
C GLU A 23 1.45 3.78 1.66
N LEU A 24 0.87 3.09 0.67
CA LEU A 24 1.15 1.68 0.43
C LEU A 24 2.63 1.44 0.09
N LEU A 25 3.24 2.31 -0.71
CA LEU A 25 4.69 2.24 -0.99
C LEU A 25 5.50 2.40 0.31
N ARG A 26 5.21 3.42 1.13
CA ARG A 26 5.89 3.66 2.41
C ARG A 26 5.73 2.50 3.39
N CYS A 27 4.54 1.92 3.44
CA CYS A 27 4.23 0.73 4.21
C CYS A 27 5.13 -0.44 3.78
N PHE A 28 5.23 -0.72 2.49
CA PHE A 28 6.10 -1.78 1.96
C PHE A 28 7.59 -1.50 2.16
N GLU A 29 8.05 -0.27 2.01
CA GLU A 29 9.43 0.15 2.31
C GLU A 29 9.78 -0.14 3.77
N SER A 30 8.89 0.21 4.70
CA SER A 30 9.08 -0.03 6.12
C SER A 30 9.06 -1.53 6.44
N ALA A 31 8.08 -2.29 5.93
CA ALA A 31 7.98 -3.73 6.14
C ALA A 31 9.19 -4.50 5.61
N ASN A 32 9.67 -4.19 4.40
CA ASN A 32 10.85 -4.83 3.83
C ASN A 32 12.11 -4.45 4.61
N ARG A 33 12.23 -3.21 5.10
CA ARG A 33 13.36 -2.81 5.94
C ARG A 33 13.41 -3.59 7.25
N GLU A 34 12.25 -3.76 7.92
CA GLU A 34 12.13 -4.57 9.13
C GLU A 34 12.50 -6.02 8.87
N PHE A 35 12.01 -6.58 7.76
CA PHE A 35 12.28 -7.97 7.40
C PHE A 35 13.77 -8.20 7.06
N LEU A 36 14.38 -7.32 6.28
CA LEU A 36 15.81 -7.39 5.98
C LEU A 36 16.69 -7.19 7.22
N THR A 37 16.24 -6.37 8.17
CA THR A 37 16.91 -6.23 9.48
C THR A 37 16.81 -7.53 10.28
N LEU A 38 15.64 -8.18 10.30
CA LEU A 38 15.44 -9.49 10.92
C LEU A 38 16.39 -10.54 10.34
N LEU A 39 16.59 -10.51 9.02
CA LEU A 39 17.53 -11.40 8.30
C LEU A 39 19.00 -11.00 8.43
N ARG A 40 19.32 -9.86 9.07
CA ARG A 40 20.68 -9.27 9.12
C ARG A 40 21.28 -9.00 7.74
N GLN A 41 20.42 -8.62 6.78
CA GLN A 41 20.78 -8.31 5.40
C GLN A 41 20.32 -6.89 5.02
N PRO A 42 20.82 -5.83 5.68
CA PRO A 42 20.41 -4.47 5.35
C PRO A 42 20.86 -4.11 3.93
N VAL A 43 19.96 -3.46 3.18
CA VAL A 43 20.25 -2.92 1.85
C VAL A 43 20.23 -1.39 1.88
N ALA A 44 20.82 -0.76 0.87
CA ALA A 44 20.78 0.69 0.73
C ALA A 44 19.34 1.18 0.52
N ASP A 45 18.99 2.30 1.18
CA ASP A 45 17.63 2.87 1.16
C ASP A 45 17.07 3.07 -0.24
N GLU A 46 17.86 3.59 -1.17
CA GLU A 46 17.41 3.86 -2.54
C GLU A 46 17.15 2.57 -3.34
N ALA A 47 17.96 1.53 -3.11
CA ALA A 47 17.74 0.22 -3.74
C ALA A 47 16.45 -0.42 -3.21
N LEU A 48 16.19 -0.31 -1.90
CA LEU A 48 14.96 -0.80 -1.27
C LEU A 48 13.72 -0.13 -1.86
N LYS A 49 13.73 1.21 -1.95
CA LYS A 49 12.60 1.99 -2.51
C LYS A 49 12.33 1.61 -3.96
N ALA A 50 13.39 1.47 -4.78
CA ALA A 50 13.25 1.08 -6.17
C ALA A 50 12.63 -0.32 -6.32
N GLN A 51 13.10 -1.29 -5.52
CA GLN A 51 12.56 -2.64 -5.52
C GLN A 51 11.09 -2.68 -5.08
N VAL A 52 10.74 -1.98 -4.00
CA VAL A 52 9.36 -1.88 -3.51
C VAL A 52 8.46 -1.25 -4.57
N LYS A 53 8.89 -0.15 -5.18
CA LYS A 53 8.12 0.52 -6.23
C LYS A 53 7.84 -0.41 -7.40
N GLN A 54 8.87 -1.09 -7.93
CA GLN A 54 8.72 -2.05 -9.03
C GLN A 54 7.74 -3.17 -8.67
N PHE A 55 7.84 -3.70 -7.45
CA PHE A 55 6.93 -4.74 -6.98
C PHE A 55 5.48 -4.26 -6.92
N VAL A 56 5.23 -3.11 -6.28
CA VAL A 56 3.85 -2.58 -6.13
C VAL A 56 3.26 -2.20 -7.48
N GLU A 57 4.02 -1.54 -8.36
CA GLU A 57 3.58 -1.24 -9.73
C GLU A 57 3.22 -2.51 -10.51
N GLY A 58 4.06 -3.55 -10.41
CA GLY A 58 3.78 -4.84 -11.02
C GLY A 58 2.51 -5.51 -10.48
N VAL A 59 2.24 -5.43 -9.18
CA VAL A 59 1.00 -5.94 -8.59
C VAL A 59 -0.21 -5.18 -9.12
N PHE A 60 -0.16 -3.85 -9.18
CA PHE A 60 -1.25 -3.04 -9.72
C PHE A 60 -1.55 -3.41 -11.16
N GLN A 61 -0.51 -3.54 -11.99
CA GLN A 61 -0.63 -3.96 -13.38
C GLN A 61 -1.26 -5.36 -13.49
N ASN A 62 -0.77 -6.33 -12.71
CA ASN A 62 -1.27 -7.71 -12.74
C ASN A 62 -2.73 -7.82 -12.28
N CYS A 63 -3.16 -6.95 -11.37
CA CYS A 63 -4.55 -6.88 -10.92
C CYS A 63 -5.46 -6.03 -11.84
N GLY A 64 -4.93 -5.44 -12.93
CA GLY A 64 -5.69 -4.55 -13.80
C GLY A 64 -6.11 -3.23 -13.13
N VAL A 65 -5.38 -2.81 -12.09
CA VAL A 65 -5.68 -1.62 -11.30
C VAL A 65 -4.93 -0.42 -11.86
N ASN A 66 -5.63 0.71 -12.05
CA ASN A 66 -4.99 1.94 -12.48
C ASN A 66 -4.06 2.47 -11.39
N TYR A 67 -2.75 2.47 -11.66
CA TYR A 67 -1.75 2.96 -10.71
C TYR A 67 -1.81 4.47 -10.48
N VAL A 68 -2.15 5.25 -11.50
CA VAL A 68 -2.16 6.73 -11.42
C VAL A 68 -3.37 7.23 -10.64
N HIS A 69 -4.55 6.66 -10.92
CA HIS A 69 -5.82 7.01 -10.30
C HIS A 69 -6.56 5.76 -9.79
N PRO A 70 -6.05 5.12 -8.73
CA PRO A 70 -6.64 3.89 -8.24
C PRO A 70 -7.99 4.16 -7.54
N THR A 71 -8.89 3.18 -7.64
CA THR A 71 -10.16 3.18 -6.92
C THR A 71 -10.03 2.44 -5.59
N LYS A 72 -11.01 2.54 -4.70
CA LYS A 72 -10.99 1.81 -3.43
C LYS A 72 -10.99 0.30 -3.68
N THR A 73 -11.85 -0.16 -4.60
CA THR A 73 -11.90 -1.59 -4.97
C THR A 73 -10.55 -2.04 -5.53
N GLY A 74 -9.96 -1.26 -6.44
CA GLY A 74 -8.65 -1.60 -7.00
C GLY A 74 -7.53 -1.67 -5.94
N ILE A 75 -7.52 -0.74 -4.99
CA ILE A 75 -6.57 -0.74 -3.88
C ILE A 75 -6.74 -1.98 -3.00
N LEU A 76 -7.98 -2.36 -2.67
CA LEU A 76 -8.25 -3.57 -1.89
C LEU A 76 -7.73 -4.82 -2.60
N THR A 77 -7.97 -4.94 -3.91
CA THR A 77 -7.45 -6.04 -4.73
C THR A 77 -5.92 -6.07 -4.72
N ALA A 78 -5.28 -4.92 -4.96
CA ALA A 78 -3.82 -4.83 -4.99
C ALA A 78 -3.20 -5.15 -3.61
N ILE A 79 -3.78 -4.64 -2.52
CA ILE A 79 -3.31 -4.91 -1.15
C ILE A 79 -3.44 -6.39 -0.80
N ALA A 80 -4.54 -7.05 -1.19
CA ALA A 80 -4.72 -8.47 -0.97
C ALA A 80 -3.65 -9.30 -1.71
N GLN A 81 -3.37 -8.96 -2.96
CA GLN A 81 -2.32 -9.62 -3.74
C GLN A 81 -0.92 -9.36 -3.15
N CYS A 82 -0.65 -8.11 -2.77
CA CYS A 82 0.57 -7.69 -2.07
C CYS A 82 0.80 -8.49 -0.79
N LYS A 83 -0.24 -8.67 0.03
CA LYS A 83 -0.19 -9.48 1.26
C LYS A 83 0.12 -10.94 0.95
N SER A 84 -0.60 -11.55 0.00
CA SER A 84 -0.38 -12.96 -0.38
C SER A 84 1.04 -13.21 -0.89
N ASN A 85 1.57 -12.29 -1.70
CA ASN A 85 2.96 -12.35 -2.18
C ASN A 85 3.96 -12.22 -1.03
N ALA A 86 3.74 -11.28 -0.10
CA ALA A 86 4.60 -11.07 1.06
C ALA A 86 4.61 -12.30 1.99
N GLU A 87 3.44 -12.90 2.27
CA GLU A 87 3.32 -14.11 3.08
C GLU A 87 4.08 -15.29 2.44
N SER A 88 3.97 -15.43 1.11
CA SER A 88 4.66 -16.47 0.36
C SER A 88 6.19 -16.29 0.36
N MET A 89 6.66 -15.04 0.30
CA MET A 89 8.09 -14.71 0.25
C MET A 89 8.76 -14.72 1.62
N MET A 90 8.11 -14.14 2.62
CA MET A 90 8.70 -13.95 3.95
C MET A 90 8.52 -15.17 4.85
N GLY A 91 7.46 -15.95 4.62
CA GLY A 91 7.12 -17.11 5.43
C GLY A 91 6.77 -16.77 6.89
N PRO A 92 6.75 -17.77 7.79
CA PRO A 92 6.30 -17.59 9.17
C PRO A 92 7.05 -16.52 9.96
N GLN A 93 8.34 -16.35 9.69
CA GLN A 93 9.20 -15.34 10.33
C GLN A 93 8.78 -13.89 10.03
N GLY A 94 8.11 -13.64 8.90
CA GLY A 94 7.58 -12.31 8.55
C GLY A 94 6.15 -12.06 8.99
N ALA A 95 5.46 -13.05 9.58
CA ALA A 95 4.01 -12.99 9.81
C ALA A 95 3.61 -11.81 10.71
N SER A 96 4.37 -11.52 11.77
CA SER A 96 4.10 -10.40 12.67
C SER A 96 4.25 -9.04 11.97
N ILE A 97 5.28 -8.89 11.13
CA ILE A 97 5.52 -7.69 10.32
C ILE A 97 4.35 -7.51 9.36
N ILE A 98 4.01 -8.53 8.58
CA ILE A 98 2.90 -8.48 7.61
C ILE A 98 1.58 -8.12 8.30
N HIS A 99 1.27 -8.76 9.43
CA HIS A 99 0.03 -8.49 10.16
C HIS A 99 -0.06 -7.04 10.65
N HIS A 100 1.02 -6.51 11.24
CA HIS A 100 1.07 -5.12 11.69
C HIS A 100 0.87 -4.14 10.52
N HIS A 101 1.67 -4.29 9.47
CA HIS A 101 1.66 -3.38 8.32
C HIS A 101 0.33 -3.42 7.57
N TYR A 102 -0.27 -4.61 7.41
CA TYR A 102 -1.60 -4.76 6.83
C TYR A 102 -2.67 -4.05 7.68
N ALA A 103 -2.66 -4.24 9.00
CA ALA A 103 -3.62 -3.60 9.89
C ALA A 103 -3.52 -2.07 9.86
N GLU A 104 -2.30 -1.53 9.83
CA GLU A 104 -2.09 -0.09 9.66
C GLU A 104 -2.60 0.40 8.31
N MET A 105 -2.31 -0.32 7.22
CA MET A 105 -2.75 0.09 5.88
C MET A 105 -4.28 0.13 5.76
N MET A 106 -4.97 -0.85 6.34
CA MET A 106 -6.44 -0.93 6.30
C MET A 106 -7.12 0.28 6.94
N LYS A 107 -6.52 0.92 7.95
CA LYS A 107 -7.06 2.15 8.55
C LYS A 107 -7.28 3.28 7.55
N LEU A 108 -6.43 3.40 6.53
CA LEU A 108 -6.60 4.38 5.47
C LEU A 108 -7.58 3.91 4.41
N VAL A 109 -7.51 2.63 4.03
CA VAL A 109 -8.38 2.04 3.00
C VAL A 109 -9.85 2.09 3.42
N ASP A 110 -10.15 1.79 4.68
CA ASP A 110 -11.52 1.81 5.20
C ASP A 110 -12.17 3.19 5.07
N ARG A 111 -11.35 4.24 5.18
CA ARG A 111 -11.74 5.65 5.08
C ARG A 111 -11.81 6.17 3.64
N LEU A 112 -11.36 5.40 2.64
CA LEU A 112 -11.54 5.78 1.23
C LEU A 112 -13.03 5.83 0.88
N PRO A 113 -13.46 6.83 0.09
CA PRO A 113 -14.81 6.85 -0.45
C PRO A 113 -15.03 5.65 -1.38
N PRO A 114 -16.28 5.14 -1.49
CA PRO A 114 -16.60 4.10 -2.46
C PRO A 114 -16.44 4.61 -3.89
N ASP A 115 -16.19 3.70 -4.84
CA ASP A 115 -15.83 4.05 -6.22
C ASP A 115 -16.89 4.96 -6.91
N ALA A 116 -18.16 4.78 -6.59
CA ALA A 116 -19.27 5.58 -7.13
C ALA A 116 -19.31 7.03 -6.63
N ALA A 117 -18.65 7.35 -5.51
CA ALA A 117 -18.64 8.70 -4.93
C ALA A 117 -17.64 9.65 -5.61
N ARG A 118 -16.84 9.18 -6.58
CA ARG A 118 -15.94 10.03 -7.40
C ARG A 118 -16.58 10.54 -8.70
N ALA A 119 -17.85 10.20 -8.99
CA ALA A 119 -18.58 10.85 -10.07
C ALA A 119 -18.72 12.34 -9.74
N SER A 120 -18.00 13.19 -10.48
CA SER A 120 -18.03 14.63 -10.28
C SER A 120 -19.45 15.19 -10.50
N PRO A 121 -19.86 16.24 -9.77
CA PRO A 121 -21.18 16.87 -9.88
C PRO A 121 -21.45 17.56 -11.24
N ASP A 122 -20.51 17.52 -12.20
CA ASP A 122 -20.63 18.19 -13.50
C ASP A 122 -21.35 17.39 -14.60
N MET A 123 -21.87 16.19 -14.31
CA MET A 123 -22.66 15.40 -15.29
C MET A 123 -24.17 15.66 -15.25
N ILE A 124 -24.62 16.79 -14.71
CA ILE A 124 -26.03 17.25 -14.84
C ILE A 124 -26.06 18.64 -15.47
N ARG A 125 -25.54 18.75 -16.70
CA ARG A 125 -25.97 19.78 -17.66
C ARG A 125 -25.85 19.21 -19.07
N LEU A 126 -26.96 18.72 -19.59
CA LEU A 126 -27.45 18.91 -20.96
C LEU A 126 -28.93 18.52 -20.98
#